data_AF-A0A7I0KBZ0-F1
#
_entry.id   AF-A0A7I0KBZ0-F1
#
_cell.length_a   1.000
_cell.length_b   1.000
_cell.length_c   1.000
_cell.angle_alpha   90.00
_cell.angle_beta   90.00
_cell.angle_gamma   90.00
#
_symmetry.space_group_name_H-M   'P 1'
#
loop_
_entity.id
_entity.type
_entity.pdbx_description
1 polymer ?
#
loop_
_entity_poly.entity_id
_entity_poly.type
_entity_poly.pdbx_seq_one_letter_code
_entity_poly.pdbx_strand_id
1 'polypeptide(L)'
;MAMRKPIAVTFDTNTYSTIADPKIARLLEKWWPLDRDRWESKKRRIAWWYIQRCIRKGRIHAGIPEAAFAAESLRNSDRVDLLLTVGTKTQPPAIPPTRQEIIAAALATGFRIMRGPRIGYGALPTFGPADWASDTRYAIGERQDRMSAFIRHFGEYPLRALQSFGEQLSAAHGLAASNQQYAQAAALNNITLDRYLWREGIGAEAASPRNHATQASFLKVLRKLMADWADFDIGAVHYSYGYDLLCTDDQGKLVSNSIFGAQHATDAQGVFALRSITVMDLAALCWKRFWFPLCRWGTP
;
A
#
# COMPACT_ATOMS: atom_id res chain seq x y z
N MET A 1 22.05 31.01 0.46
CA MET A 1 21.67 30.02 -0.59
C MET A 1 20.24 29.60 -0.32
N ALA A 2 19.28 29.98 -1.16
CA ALA A 2 17.86 29.67 -0.93
C ALA A 2 17.68 28.14 -0.78
N MET A 3 17.06 27.69 0.31
CA MET A 3 16.79 26.27 0.51
C MET A 3 15.87 25.81 -0.63
N ARG A 4 16.34 24.84 -1.43
CA ARG A 4 15.53 24.25 -2.51
C ARG A 4 14.31 23.59 -1.86
N LYS A 5 13.11 23.94 -2.32
CA LYS A 5 11.82 23.46 -1.77
C LYS A 5 11.83 21.92 -1.64
N PRO A 6 11.43 21.35 -0.48
CA PRO A 6 11.26 19.91 -0.33
C PRO A 6 10.25 19.32 -1.32
N ILE A 7 10.36 18.02 -1.59
CA ILE A 7 9.39 17.29 -2.43
C ILE A 7 8.53 16.43 -1.49
N ALA A 8 7.20 16.45 -1.63
CA ALA A 8 6.35 15.49 -0.93
C ALA A 8 6.17 14.23 -1.78
N VAL A 9 6.43 13.08 -1.17
CA VAL A 9 6.45 11.79 -1.85
C VAL A 9 5.69 10.78 -1.02
N THR A 10 4.70 10.13 -1.63
CA THR A 10 4.01 8.98 -1.05
C THR A 10 4.80 7.73 -1.39
N PHE A 11 5.06 6.85 -0.42
CA PHE A 11 5.81 5.62 -0.65
C PHE A 11 4.91 4.40 -0.44
N ASP A 12 4.94 3.53 -1.45
CA ASP A 12 4.35 2.20 -1.42
C ASP A 12 5.14 1.23 -0.51
N THR A 13 4.57 0.09 -0.14
CA THR A 13 5.16 -0.91 0.76
C THR A 13 6.47 -1.48 0.25
N ASN A 14 6.55 -1.75 -1.05
CA ASN A 14 7.76 -2.27 -1.69
C ASN A 14 8.95 -1.26 -1.64
N THR A 15 8.68 0.04 -1.51
CA THR A 15 9.71 1.09 -1.49
C THR A 15 10.04 1.56 -0.07
N TYR A 16 9.05 1.88 0.76
CA TYR A 16 9.34 2.41 2.09
C TYR A 16 10.11 1.39 2.95
N SER A 17 9.76 0.11 2.83
CA SER A 17 10.37 -0.95 3.65
C SER A 17 11.86 -1.12 3.38
N THR A 18 12.29 -0.96 2.12
CA THR A 18 13.70 -1.03 1.72
C THR A 18 14.46 0.26 2.00
N ILE A 19 13.79 1.42 1.98
CA ILE A 19 14.38 2.71 2.34
C ILE A 19 14.55 2.86 3.86
N ALA A 20 13.63 2.31 4.64
CA ALA A 20 13.69 2.32 6.11
C ALA A 20 14.91 1.54 6.62
N ASP A 21 15.25 0.42 5.98
CA ASP A 21 16.46 -0.36 6.25
C ASP A 21 17.18 -0.74 4.92
N PRO A 22 18.05 0.14 4.39
CA PRO A 22 18.73 -0.08 3.12
C PRO A 22 19.82 -1.17 3.17
N LYS A 23 20.05 -1.83 4.32
CA LYS A 23 21.03 -2.92 4.53
C LYS A 23 22.40 -2.67 3.88
N ILE A 24 22.94 -1.48 4.08
CA ILE A 24 24.17 -0.95 3.45
C ILE A 24 25.39 -1.82 3.72
N ALA A 25 25.45 -2.51 4.88
CA ALA A 25 26.55 -3.41 5.22
C ALA A 25 26.81 -4.48 4.14
N ARG A 26 25.75 -4.94 3.45
CA ARG A 26 25.86 -5.92 2.36
C ARG A 26 26.43 -5.34 1.05
N LEU A 27 26.68 -4.03 0.96
CA LEU A 27 27.43 -3.42 -0.16
C LEU A 27 28.92 -3.74 -0.08
N LEU A 28 29.43 -4.03 1.12
CA LEU A 28 30.84 -4.27 1.41
C LEU A 28 31.27 -5.74 1.24
N GLU A 29 30.37 -6.63 0.82
CA GLU A 29 30.72 -8.01 0.47
C GLU A 29 31.58 -8.02 -0.81
N LYS A 30 32.90 -8.11 -0.62
CA LYS A 30 33.95 -7.85 -1.64
C LYS A 30 34.26 -9.01 -2.60
N TRP A 31 33.81 -10.24 -2.33
CA TRP A 31 34.59 -11.42 -2.75
C TRP A 31 34.12 -12.20 -4.00
N TRP A 32 33.26 -11.65 -4.88
CA TRP A 32 32.81 -12.37 -6.09
C TRP A 32 32.60 -11.42 -7.27
N PRO A 33 32.73 -11.88 -8.53
CA PRO A 33 32.44 -11.07 -9.72
C PRO A 33 31.01 -10.50 -9.66
N LEU A 34 30.85 -9.28 -10.16
CA LEU A 34 29.56 -8.59 -10.22
C LEU A 34 28.89 -8.94 -11.54
N ASP A 35 27.99 -9.91 -11.52
CA ASP A 35 27.02 -10.06 -12.60
C ASP A 35 26.10 -8.81 -12.69
N ARG A 36 25.33 -8.74 -13.78
CA ARG A 36 24.43 -7.61 -14.07
C ARG A 36 23.39 -7.41 -12.96
N ASP A 37 22.83 -8.48 -12.42
CA ASP A 37 21.77 -8.42 -11.40
C ASP A 37 22.30 -7.92 -10.06
N ARG A 38 23.53 -8.33 -9.71
CA ARG A 38 24.24 -7.87 -8.51
C ARG A 38 24.64 -6.40 -8.63
N TRP A 39 25.00 -5.95 -9.82
CA TRP A 39 25.24 -4.52 -10.09
C TRP A 39 23.98 -3.68 -9.88
N GLU A 40 22.85 -4.10 -10.43
CA GLU A 40 21.55 -3.43 -10.23
C GLU A 40 21.11 -3.46 -8.77
N SER A 41 21.33 -4.57 -8.07
CA SER A 41 21.08 -4.68 -6.62
C SER A 41 21.91 -3.66 -5.82
N LYS A 42 23.19 -3.47 -6.17
CA LYS A 42 24.05 -2.46 -5.54
C LYS A 42 23.55 -1.03 -5.80
N LYS A 43 23.17 -0.71 -7.05
CA LYS A 43 22.61 0.60 -7.40
C LYS A 43 21.35 0.92 -6.61
N ARG A 44 20.42 -0.04 -6.52
CA ARG A 44 19.18 0.12 -5.74
C ARG A 44 19.46 0.42 -4.27
N ARG A 45 20.41 -0.29 -3.65
CA ARG A 45 20.81 -0.02 -2.24
C ARG A 45 21.40 1.38 -2.05
N ILE A 46 22.20 1.86 -3.00
CA ILE A 46 22.72 3.25 -2.96
C ILE A 46 21.56 4.25 -3.09
N ALA A 47 20.61 3.99 -3.98
CA ALA A 47 19.41 4.82 -4.13
C ALA A 47 18.58 4.82 -2.83
N TRP A 48 18.31 3.66 -2.23
CA TRP A 48 17.60 3.55 -0.94
C TRP A 48 18.27 4.38 0.14
N TRP A 49 19.59 4.23 0.32
CA TRP A 49 20.35 5.04 1.29
C TRP A 49 20.27 6.53 1.00
N TYR A 50 20.41 6.94 -0.27
CA TYR A 50 20.38 8.35 -0.63
C TYR A 50 19.00 8.97 -0.38
N ILE A 51 17.92 8.25 -0.69
CA ILE A 51 16.55 8.68 -0.37
C ILE A 51 16.34 8.76 1.13
N GLN A 52 16.75 7.74 1.89
CA GLN A 52 16.70 7.74 3.36
C GLN A 52 17.38 9.00 3.92
N ARG A 53 18.57 9.35 3.41
CA ARG A 53 19.28 10.57 3.79
C ARG A 53 18.51 11.84 3.42
N CYS A 54 17.90 11.88 2.24
CA CYS A 54 17.10 13.03 1.81
C CYS A 54 15.90 13.26 2.72
N ILE A 55 15.23 12.20 3.17
CA ILE A 55 14.13 12.25 4.15
C ILE A 55 14.65 12.80 5.49
N ARG A 56 15.73 12.24 6.04
CA ARG A 56 16.33 12.69 7.31
C ARG A 56 16.79 14.15 7.28
N LYS A 57 17.09 14.70 6.10
CA LYS A 57 17.49 16.10 5.91
C LYS A 57 16.32 17.03 5.59
N GLY A 58 15.07 16.55 5.65
CA GLY A 58 13.88 17.33 5.34
C GLY A 58 13.76 17.74 3.86
N ARG A 59 14.50 17.07 2.97
CA ARG A 59 14.46 17.34 1.52
C ARG A 59 13.30 16.62 0.85
N ILE A 60 12.83 15.54 1.47
CA ILE A 60 11.65 14.79 1.09
C ILE A 60 10.70 14.77 2.29
N HIS A 61 9.45 15.19 2.08
CA HIS A 61 8.34 14.94 3.00
C HIS A 61 7.75 13.58 2.64
N ALA A 62 8.13 12.54 3.39
CA ALA A 62 7.79 11.17 3.07
C ALA A 62 6.50 10.73 3.77
N GLY A 63 5.52 10.30 2.99
CA GLY A 63 4.25 9.79 3.48
C GLY A 63 4.08 8.30 3.23
N ILE A 64 3.48 7.56 4.18
CA ILE A 64 3.09 6.16 4.01
C ILE A 64 1.56 6.06 4.23
N PRO A 65 0.77 5.65 3.24
CA PRO A 65 -0.67 5.44 3.43
C PRO A 65 -0.95 4.32 4.42
N GLU A 66 -2.00 4.47 5.24
CA GLU A 66 -2.44 3.42 6.17
C GLU A 66 -2.66 2.05 5.50
N ALA A 67 -3.13 2.04 4.24
CA ALA A 67 -3.35 0.83 3.45
C ALA A 67 -2.07 -0.03 3.26
N ALA A 68 -0.89 0.60 3.26
CA ALA A 68 0.40 -0.09 3.17
C ALA A 68 0.68 -0.98 4.41
N PHE A 69 0.07 -0.66 5.56
CA PHE A 69 0.27 -1.44 6.79
C PHE A 69 -0.73 -2.58 6.91
N ALA A 70 -1.98 -2.36 6.56
CA ALA A 70 -3.03 -3.30 6.93
C ALA A 70 -3.02 -4.59 6.10
N ALA A 71 -3.22 -4.52 4.78
CA ALA A 71 -3.29 -5.73 3.97
C ALA A 71 -1.90 -6.30 3.65
N GLU A 72 -0.91 -5.45 3.44
CA GLU A 72 0.38 -5.88 2.89
C GLU A 72 1.38 -6.36 3.94
N SER A 73 1.24 -5.92 5.19
CA SER A 73 2.14 -6.35 6.27
C SER A 73 1.69 -7.65 6.96
N LEU A 74 0.46 -8.10 6.75
CA LEU A 74 -0.06 -9.36 7.30
C LEU A 74 0.44 -10.60 6.54
N ARG A 75 0.46 -11.75 7.22
CA ARG A 75 0.67 -13.04 6.56
C ARG A 75 -0.55 -13.35 5.69
N ASN A 76 -0.36 -14.22 4.68
CA ASN A 76 -1.44 -14.54 3.75
C ASN A 76 -2.68 -15.14 4.44
N SER A 77 -2.49 -15.97 5.47
CA SER A 77 -3.57 -16.52 6.31
C SER A 77 -4.33 -15.43 7.04
N ASP A 78 -3.60 -14.54 7.70
CA ASP A 78 -4.14 -13.52 8.60
C ASP A 78 -4.96 -12.46 7.84
N ARG A 79 -4.78 -12.36 6.52
CA ARG A 79 -5.62 -11.51 5.66
C ARG A 79 -7.09 -11.93 5.65
N VAL A 80 -7.38 -13.22 5.79
CA VAL A 80 -8.76 -13.71 5.92
C VAL A 80 -9.35 -13.19 7.22
N ASP A 81 -8.63 -13.36 8.32
CA ASP A 81 -9.04 -12.89 9.64
C ASP A 81 -9.28 -11.38 9.65
N LEU A 82 -8.40 -10.61 8.99
CA LEU A 82 -8.59 -9.18 8.81
C LEU A 82 -9.96 -8.87 8.20
N LEU A 83 -10.32 -9.50 7.09
CA LEU A 83 -11.62 -9.27 6.42
C LEU A 83 -12.80 -9.65 7.32
N LEU A 84 -12.71 -10.78 8.01
CA LEU A 84 -13.77 -11.27 8.90
C LEU A 84 -13.96 -10.40 10.15
N THR A 85 -12.91 -9.71 10.62
CA THR A 85 -13.00 -8.83 11.80
C THR A 85 -13.70 -7.50 11.52
N VAL A 86 -13.80 -7.06 10.26
CA VAL A 86 -14.37 -5.75 9.93
C VAL A 86 -15.83 -5.66 10.34
N GLY A 87 -16.17 -4.66 11.16
CA GLY A 87 -17.54 -4.45 11.66
C GLY A 87 -17.91 -5.33 12.86
N THR A 88 -16.95 -6.10 13.39
CA THR A 88 -17.11 -6.92 14.60
C THR A 88 -16.36 -6.29 15.78
N LYS A 89 -16.57 -6.83 16.99
CA LYS A 89 -15.76 -6.48 18.18
C LYS A 89 -14.45 -7.29 18.27
N THR A 90 -14.24 -8.23 17.36
CA THR A 90 -13.04 -9.09 17.35
C THR A 90 -11.82 -8.26 17.05
N GLN A 91 -10.74 -8.50 17.78
CA GLN A 91 -9.48 -7.82 17.51
C GLN A 91 -8.94 -8.24 16.14
N PRO A 92 -8.49 -7.27 15.33
CA PRO A 92 -7.88 -7.56 14.05
C PRO A 92 -6.53 -8.27 14.25
N PRO A 93 -6.06 -9.06 13.28
CA PRO A 93 -4.80 -9.77 13.39
C PRO A 93 -3.62 -8.81 13.61
N ALA A 94 -2.69 -9.21 14.46
CA ALA A 94 -1.52 -8.41 14.75
C ALA A 94 -0.52 -8.40 13.58
N ILE A 95 0.01 -7.22 13.26
CA ILE A 95 1.12 -7.10 12.30
C ILE A 95 2.34 -7.85 12.87
N PRO A 96 3.04 -8.69 12.09
CA PRO A 96 4.20 -9.43 12.56
C PRO A 96 5.29 -8.52 13.15
N PRO A 97 6.01 -8.93 14.22
CA PRO A 97 7.03 -8.09 14.87
C PRO A 97 8.09 -7.53 13.91
N THR A 98 8.56 -8.35 12.97
CA THR A 98 9.53 -7.94 11.94
C THR A 98 9.02 -6.81 11.04
N ARG A 99 7.70 -6.72 10.82
CA ARG A 99 7.09 -5.61 10.09
C ARG A 99 6.93 -4.38 10.97
N GLN A 100 6.58 -4.56 12.25
CA GLN A 100 6.54 -3.46 13.21
C GLN A 100 7.90 -2.77 13.35
N GLU A 101 9.00 -3.54 13.38
CA GLU A 101 10.37 -3.01 13.41
C GLU A 101 10.68 -2.14 12.18
N ILE A 102 10.27 -2.58 10.98
CA ILE A 102 10.45 -1.80 9.74
C ILE A 102 9.63 -0.51 9.79
N ILE A 103 8.40 -0.56 10.31
CA ILE A 103 7.53 0.62 10.47
C ILE A 103 8.18 1.60 11.45
N ALA A 104 8.68 1.13 12.58
CA ALA A 104 9.40 1.96 13.55
C ALA A 104 10.66 2.60 12.95
N ALA A 105 11.44 1.85 12.17
CA ALA A 105 12.60 2.38 11.46
C ALA A 105 12.23 3.44 10.40
N ALA A 106 11.09 3.27 9.73
CA ALA A 106 10.56 4.26 8.80
C ALA A 106 10.17 5.56 9.54
N LEU A 107 9.42 5.47 10.63
CA LEU A 107 9.05 6.63 11.45
C LEU A 107 10.29 7.38 11.97
N ALA A 108 11.28 6.64 12.47
CA ALA A 108 12.56 7.18 12.94
C ALA A 108 13.39 7.86 11.82
N THR A 109 13.24 7.40 10.57
CA THR A 109 13.86 8.03 9.40
C THR A 109 13.21 9.39 9.06
N GLY A 110 11.94 9.57 9.40
CA GLY A 110 11.17 10.79 9.11
C GLY A 110 9.95 10.56 8.23
N PHE A 111 9.55 9.31 7.97
CA PHE A 111 8.26 9.03 7.32
C PHE A 111 7.10 9.40 8.25
N ARG A 112 5.96 9.77 7.65
CA ARG A 112 4.72 10.08 8.37
C ARG A 112 3.53 9.34 7.76
N ILE A 113 2.58 8.96 8.60
CA ILE A 113 1.43 8.15 8.21
C ILE A 113 0.35 9.01 7.60
N MET A 114 -0.07 8.68 6.39
CA MET A 114 -1.12 9.38 5.66
C MET A 114 -2.45 8.71 5.94
N ARG A 115 -3.40 9.46 6.50
CA ARG A 115 -4.72 8.96 6.88
C ARG A 115 -5.66 8.84 5.68
N GLY A 116 -6.18 7.64 5.44
CA GLY A 116 -7.24 7.37 4.47
C GLY A 116 -8.56 7.07 5.21
N PRO A 117 -9.65 7.83 5.01
CA PRO A 117 -10.97 7.53 5.58
C PRO A 117 -11.58 6.25 5.00
N ARG A 118 -11.06 5.06 5.35
CA ARG A 118 -11.68 3.78 4.98
C ARG A 118 -11.89 2.85 6.17
N ILE A 119 -13.15 2.44 6.29
CA ILE A 119 -13.64 1.39 7.17
C ILE A 119 -13.28 0.06 6.49
N GLY A 120 -12.20 -0.61 6.91
CA GLY A 120 -11.86 -1.92 6.34
C GLY A 120 -10.47 -2.46 6.64
N TYR A 121 -9.52 -1.59 6.98
CA TYR A 121 -8.14 -1.98 7.24
C TYR A 121 -7.84 -2.24 8.72
N GLY A 122 -8.78 -2.85 9.45
CA GLY A 122 -8.85 -2.92 10.92
C GLY A 122 -7.54 -3.10 11.71
N ALA A 123 -6.50 -3.74 11.17
CA ALA A 123 -5.17 -3.82 11.79
C ALA A 123 -4.30 -2.59 11.44
N LEU A 124 -4.29 -1.56 12.29
CA LEU A 124 -3.24 -0.54 12.27
C LEU A 124 -2.37 -0.66 13.53
N PRO A 125 -1.04 -0.47 13.43
CA PRO A 125 -0.22 -0.23 14.61
C PRO A 125 -0.75 0.97 15.39
N THR A 126 -0.51 0.99 16.70
CA THR A 126 -0.76 2.19 17.50
C THR A 126 0.23 3.27 17.09
N PHE A 127 -0.27 4.38 16.53
CA PHE A 127 0.52 5.54 16.14
C PHE A 127 0.25 6.71 17.08
N GLY A 128 1.32 7.41 17.49
CA GLY A 128 1.21 8.65 18.27
C GLY A 128 0.81 9.83 17.37
N PRO A 129 0.34 10.96 17.95
CA PRO A 129 -0.05 12.15 17.18
C PRO A 129 1.04 12.67 16.23
N ALA A 130 2.32 12.55 16.62
CA ALA A 130 3.47 13.00 15.83
C ALA A 130 3.83 12.09 14.64
N ASP A 131 3.31 10.87 14.60
CA ASP A 131 3.56 9.91 13.52
C ASP A 131 2.71 10.23 12.28
N TRP A 132 1.62 10.98 12.45
CA TRP A 132 0.70 11.33 11.37
C TRP A 132 1.24 12.46 10.49
N ALA A 133 0.98 12.35 9.19
CA ALA A 133 1.25 13.40 8.23
C ALA A 133 0.29 14.57 8.48
N SER A 134 0.82 15.78 8.40
CA SER A 134 0.04 16.99 8.65
C SER A 134 -0.86 17.35 7.46
N ASP A 135 -2.00 17.95 7.76
CA ASP A 135 -2.99 18.43 6.80
C ASP A 135 -2.62 19.84 6.28
N THR A 136 -1.36 19.99 5.85
CA THR A 136 -0.78 21.30 5.47
C THR A 136 -1.09 21.72 4.04
N ARG A 137 -1.41 20.77 3.15
CA ARG A 137 -1.74 21.05 1.74
C ARG A 137 -3.24 21.27 1.55
N TYR A 138 -4.06 20.48 2.24
CA TYR A 138 -5.51 20.51 2.17
C TYR A 138 -6.08 20.23 3.57
N ALA A 139 -7.15 20.94 3.92
CA ALA A 139 -7.88 20.66 5.15
C ALA A 139 -8.54 19.27 5.10
N ILE A 140 -8.84 18.69 6.26
CA ILE A 140 -9.38 17.32 6.35
C ILE A 140 -10.64 17.09 5.51
N GLY A 141 -11.58 18.05 5.49
CA GLY A 141 -12.80 17.94 4.69
C GLY A 141 -12.50 17.88 3.18
N GLU A 142 -11.61 18.74 2.70
CA GLU A 142 -11.18 18.72 1.30
C GLU A 142 -10.43 17.41 0.96
N ARG A 143 -9.61 16.87 1.87
CA ARG A 143 -8.98 15.56 1.64
C ARG A 143 -10.02 14.45 1.50
N GLN A 144 -11.07 14.46 2.32
CA GLN A 144 -12.16 13.49 2.22
C GLN A 144 -12.92 13.62 0.89
N ASP A 145 -13.19 14.84 0.44
CA ASP A 145 -13.86 15.10 -0.84
C ASP A 145 -13.01 14.64 -2.02
N ARG A 146 -11.71 14.98 -2.01
CA ARG A 146 -10.74 14.57 -3.03
C ARG A 146 -10.63 13.05 -3.11
N MET A 147 -10.48 12.38 -1.97
CA MET A 147 -10.46 10.92 -1.92
C MET A 147 -11.76 10.32 -2.45
N SER A 148 -12.91 10.86 -2.04
CA SER A 148 -14.23 10.39 -2.50
C SER A 148 -14.44 10.62 -4.00
N ALA A 149 -13.90 11.69 -4.58
CA ALA A 149 -13.93 11.93 -6.02
C ALA A 149 -13.12 10.88 -6.79
N PHE A 150 -11.90 10.59 -6.33
CA PHE A 150 -11.06 9.53 -6.89
C PHE A 150 -11.77 8.17 -6.85
N ILE A 151 -12.28 7.81 -5.67
CA ILE A 151 -12.98 6.55 -5.41
C ILE A 151 -14.20 6.40 -6.32
N ARG A 152 -15.04 7.44 -6.42
CA ARG A 152 -16.26 7.44 -7.25
C ARG A 152 -15.95 7.31 -8.74
N HIS A 153 -14.91 7.99 -9.22
CA HIS A 153 -14.53 7.95 -10.63
C HIS A 153 -14.20 6.53 -11.11
N PHE A 154 -13.41 5.80 -10.32
CA PHE A 154 -13.05 4.41 -10.64
C PHE A 154 -14.08 3.38 -10.15
N GLY A 155 -15.17 3.82 -9.52
CA GLY A 155 -16.26 2.95 -9.07
C GLY A 155 -15.85 1.87 -8.06
N GLU A 156 -14.79 2.08 -7.28
CA GLU A 156 -14.26 1.08 -6.31
C GLU A 156 -14.02 -0.31 -6.90
N TYR A 157 -13.58 -0.38 -8.16
CA TYR A 157 -13.48 -1.65 -8.88
C TYR A 157 -12.68 -2.75 -8.14
N PRO A 158 -11.58 -2.50 -7.39
CA PRO A 158 -10.86 -3.58 -6.71
C PRO A 158 -11.65 -4.17 -5.55
N LEU A 159 -12.33 -3.33 -4.76
CA LEU A 159 -13.21 -3.79 -3.69
C LEU A 159 -14.38 -4.57 -4.26
N ARG A 160 -14.97 -4.10 -5.38
CA ARG A 160 -16.03 -4.85 -6.07
C ARG A 160 -15.54 -6.21 -6.58
N ALA A 161 -14.31 -6.31 -7.08
CA ALA A 161 -13.72 -7.57 -7.49
C ALA A 161 -13.54 -8.53 -6.30
N LEU A 162 -13.04 -8.04 -5.16
CA LEU A 162 -12.92 -8.81 -3.93
C LEU A 162 -14.28 -9.30 -3.41
N GLN A 163 -15.28 -8.42 -3.39
CA GLN A 163 -16.65 -8.77 -2.99
C GLN A 163 -17.29 -9.77 -3.94
N SER A 164 -17.07 -9.65 -5.26
CA SER A 164 -17.62 -10.58 -6.24
C SER A 164 -16.98 -11.96 -6.14
N PHE A 165 -15.68 -12.00 -5.83
CA PHE A 165 -15.00 -13.25 -5.48
C PHE A 165 -15.61 -13.88 -4.23
N GLY A 166 -15.81 -13.12 -3.16
CA GLY A 166 -16.45 -13.61 -1.93
C GLY A 166 -17.90 -14.09 -2.14
N GLU A 167 -18.67 -13.40 -2.97
CA GLU A 167 -20.04 -13.78 -3.35
C GLU A 167 -20.07 -15.14 -4.07
N GLN A 168 -19.13 -15.39 -5.00
CA GLN A 168 -19.01 -16.69 -5.67
C GLN A 168 -18.68 -17.82 -4.68
N LEU A 169 -17.83 -17.53 -3.69
CA LEU A 169 -17.51 -18.49 -2.63
C LEU A 169 -18.71 -18.73 -1.71
N SER A 170 -19.44 -17.68 -1.33
CA SER A 170 -20.68 -17.81 -0.55
C SER A 170 -21.67 -18.76 -1.22
N ALA A 171 -21.88 -18.57 -2.54
CA ALA A 171 -22.77 -19.41 -3.32
C ALA A 171 -22.29 -20.87 -3.38
N ALA A 172 -20.99 -21.11 -3.62
CA ALA A 172 -20.41 -22.45 -3.67
C ALA A 172 -20.47 -23.20 -2.33
N HIS A 173 -20.48 -22.46 -1.23
CA HIS A 173 -20.66 -22.99 0.12
C HIS A 173 -22.13 -23.11 0.54
N GLY A 174 -23.06 -22.58 -0.26
CA GLY A 174 -24.50 -22.60 0.05
C GLY A 174 -24.86 -21.74 1.26
N LEU A 175 -24.09 -20.68 1.54
CA LEU A 175 -24.25 -19.90 2.77
C LEU A 175 -25.59 -19.17 2.84
N ALA A 176 -26.12 -18.71 1.71
CA ALA A 176 -27.43 -18.07 1.66
C ALA A 176 -28.54 -18.96 2.23
N ALA A 177 -28.52 -20.27 1.95
CA ALA A 177 -29.52 -21.21 2.46
C ALA A 177 -29.48 -21.35 3.99
N SER A 178 -28.28 -21.32 4.58
CA SER A 178 -28.08 -21.46 6.03
C SER A 178 -28.15 -20.15 6.82
N ASN A 179 -28.24 -19.00 6.14
CA ASN A 179 -28.18 -17.67 6.74
C ASN A 179 -29.35 -16.76 6.35
N GLN A 180 -30.55 -17.33 6.18
CA GLN A 180 -31.77 -16.62 5.80
C GLN A 180 -32.12 -15.46 6.75
N GLN A 181 -31.66 -15.49 8.01
CA GLN A 181 -31.86 -14.38 8.95
C GLN A 181 -31.28 -13.03 8.45
N TYR A 182 -30.29 -13.04 7.54
CA TYR A 182 -29.72 -11.81 6.97
C TYR A 182 -30.39 -11.37 5.66
N ALA A 183 -31.39 -12.09 5.15
CA ALA A 183 -32.05 -11.78 3.87
C ALA A 183 -32.67 -10.37 3.86
N GLN A 184 -33.28 -9.95 4.97
CA GLN A 184 -33.85 -8.61 5.10
C GLN A 184 -32.77 -7.53 5.06
N ALA A 185 -31.62 -7.76 5.71
CA ALA A 185 -30.50 -6.82 5.70
C ALA A 185 -29.90 -6.68 4.28
N ALA A 186 -29.77 -7.79 3.54
CA ALA A 186 -29.34 -7.77 2.15
C ALA A 186 -30.31 -6.97 1.27
N ALA A 187 -31.62 -7.20 1.41
CA ALA A 187 -32.67 -6.50 0.66
C ALA A 187 -32.67 -4.99 0.93
N LEU A 188 -32.48 -4.57 2.19
CA LEU A 188 -32.39 -3.14 2.55
C LEU A 188 -31.18 -2.43 1.90
N ASN A 189 -30.11 -3.17 1.60
CA ASN A 189 -28.94 -2.66 0.90
C ASN A 189 -29.03 -2.83 -0.62
N ASN A 190 -30.15 -3.34 -1.14
CA ASN A 190 -30.38 -3.65 -2.55
C ASN A 190 -29.29 -4.56 -3.15
N ILE A 191 -28.90 -5.60 -2.40
CA ILE A 191 -27.90 -6.61 -2.81
C ILE A 191 -28.43 -8.03 -2.57
N THR A 192 -27.81 -9.02 -3.22
CA THR A 192 -28.12 -10.44 -2.98
C THR A 192 -27.65 -10.88 -1.59
N LEU A 193 -28.24 -11.95 -1.04
CA LEU A 193 -27.80 -12.50 0.24
C LEU A 193 -26.35 -13.02 0.17
N ASP A 194 -25.95 -13.66 -0.94
CA ASP A 194 -24.56 -14.07 -1.14
C ASP A 194 -23.60 -12.88 -1.25
N ARG A 195 -24.04 -11.76 -1.85
CA ARG A 195 -23.25 -10.52 -1.85
C ARG A 195 -23.15 -9.92 -0.46
N TYR A 196 -24.18 -10.03 0.36
CA TYR A 196 -24.11 -9.61 1.76
C TYR A 196 -23.10 -10.48 2.54
N LEU A 197 -23.08 -11.79 2.29
CA LEU A 197 -22.25 -12.81 2.94
C LEU A 197 -20.86 -12.99 2.30
N TRP A 198 -20.38 -12.04 1.50
CA TRP A 198 -19.16 -12.23 0.72
C TRP A 198 -17.91 -12.48 1.59
N ARG A 199 -17.86 -11.93 2.82
CA ARG A 199 -16.74 -12.16 3.75
C ARG A 199 -16.80 -13.56 4.33
N GLU A 200 -17.98 -14.01 4.70
CA GLU A 200 -18.28 -15.34 5.19
C GLU A 200 -17.94 -16.39 4.11
N GLY A 201 -18.19 -16.09 2.83
CA GLY A 201 -17.74 -16.90 1.69
C GLY A 201 -16.22 -17.07 1.65
N ILE A 202 -15.46 -15.98 1.83
CA ILE A 202 -13.99 -16.02 1.94
C ILE A 202 -13.55 -16.86 3.15
N GLY A 203 -14.21 -16.67 4.31
CA GLY A 203 -13.93 -17.44 5.52
C GLY A 203 -14.20 -18.94 5.36
N ALA A 204 -15.32 -19.30 4.72
CA ALA A 204 -15.70 -20.68 4.47
C ALA A 204 -14.71 -21.38 3.53
N GLU A 205 -14.29 -20.73 2.45
CA GLU A 205 -13.28 -21.27 1.54
C GLU A 205 -11.90 -21.41 2.20
N ALA A 206 -11.54 -20.48 3.08
CA ALA A 206 -10.29 -20.57 3.84
C ALA A 206 -10.27 -21.77 4.79
N ALA A 207 -11.41 -22.11 5.39
CA ALA A 207 -11.57 -23.23 6.31
C ALA A 207 -11.70 -24.58 5.59
N SER A 208 -12.42 -24.61 4.46
CA SER A 208 -12.68 -25.82 3.68
C SER A 208 -12.74 -25.48 2.19
N PRO A 209 -11.62 -25.58 1.44
CA PRO A 209 -11.61 -25.24 0.03
C PRO A 209 -12.60 -26.09 -0.79
N ARG A 210 -13.49 -25.44 -1.55
CA ARG A 210 -14.42 -26.09 -2.49
C ARG A 210 -14.22 -25.64 -3.93
N ASN A 211 -13.95 -24.36 -4.13
CA ASN A 211 -13.71 -23.78 -5.45
C ASN A 211 -12.24 -23.81 -5.86
N HIS A 212 -11.34 -24.01 -4.90
CA HIS A 212 -9.90 -24.07 -5.13
C HIS A 212 -9.34 -25.44 -4.72
N ALA A 213 -8.41 -25.97 -5.54
CA ALA A 213 -7.79 -27.28 -5.30
C ALA A 213 -7.03 -27.36 -3.96
N THR A 214 -6.51 -26.22 -3.48
CA THR A 214 -5.80 -26.13 -2.19
C THR A 214 -6.03 -24.78 -1.53
N GLN A 215 -5.90 -24.74 -0.21
CA GLN A 215 -5.91 -23.49 0.57
C GLN A 215 -4.83 -22.51 0.07
N ALA A 216 -3.65 -23.01 -0.31
CA ALA A 216 -2.57 -22.18 -0.85
C ALA A 216 -2.96 -21.49 -2.18
N SER A 217 -3.68 -22.20 -3.06
CA SER A 217 -4.17 -21.63 -4.32
C SER A 217 -5.22 -20.55 -4.09
N PHE A 218 -6.15 -20.76 -3.16
CA PHE A 218 -7.12 -19.75 -2.71
C PHE A 218 -6.42 -18.51 -2.14
N LEU A 219 -5.52 -18.69 -1.16
CA LEU A 219 -4.81 -17.58 -0.51
C LEU A 219 -3.97 -16.76 -1.50
N LYS A 220 -3.48 -17.38 -2.59
CA LYS A 220 -2.76 -16.68 -3.66
C LYS A 220 -3.69 -15.73 -4.45
N VAL A 221 -4.91 -16.16 -4.75
CA VAL A 221 -5.92 -15.33 -5.42
C VAL A 221 -6.35 -14.19 -4.51
N LEU A 222 -6.72 -14.51 -3.25
CA LEU A 222 -7.11 -13.52 -2.26
C LEU A 222 -6.03 -12.45 -2.06
N ARG A 223 -4.76 -12.88 -1.93
CA ARG A 223 -3.61 -11.97 -1.82
C ARG A 223 -3.56 -10.96 -2.97
N LYS A 224 -3.79 -11.42 -4.20
CA LYS A 224 -3.74 -10.55 -5.37
C LYS A 224 -4.86 -9.50 -5.33
N LEU A 225 -6.09 -9.93 -5.04
CA LEU A 225 -7.23 -9.03 -4.93
C LEU A 225 -7.05 -7.98 -3.82
N MET A 226 -6.49 -8.38 -2.68
CA MET A 226 -6.19 -7.45 -1.60
C MET A 226 -5.04 -6.49 -1.91
N ALA A 227 -4.02 -6.94 -2.67
CA ALA A 227 -2.96 -6.05 -3.15
C ALA A 227 -3.50 -5.01 -4.13
N ASP A 228 -4.32 -5.43 -5.11
CA ASP A 228 -4.97 -4.51 -6.05
C ASP A 228 -5.86 -3.47 -5.31
N TRP A 229 -6.51 -3.87 -4.21
CA TRP A 229 -7.26 -2.96 -3.36
C TRP A 229 -6.38 -2.01 -2.56
N ALA A 230 -5.26 -2.49 -2.00
CA ALA A 230 -4.29 -1.65 -1.29
C ALA A 230 -3.65 -0.60 -2.21
N ASP A 231 -3.20 -1.00 -3.41
CA ASP A 231 -2.67 -0.10 -4.44
C ASP A 231 -3.64 1.03 -4.75
N PHE A 232 -4.91 0.68 -4.96
CA PHE A 232 -5.97 1.65 -5.22
C PHE A 232 -6.11 2.68 -4.10
N ASP A 233 -6.09 2.23 -2.85
CA ASP A 233 -6.20 3.13 -1.70
C ASP A 233 -4.93 3.94 -1.47
N ILE A 234 -3.74 3.40 -1.76
CA ILE A 234 -2.49 4.15 -1.80
C ILE A 234 -2.60 5.31 -2.83
N GLY A 235 -3.12 5.03 -4.03
CA GLY A 235 -3.36 6.05 -5.05
C GLY A 235 -4.38 7.11 -4.61
N ALA A 236 -5.49 6.69 -3.99
CA ALA A 236 -6.51 7.59 -3.49
C ALA A 236 -5.99 8.50 -2.35
N VAL A 237 -5.21 7.95 -1.42
CA VAL A 237 -4.59 8.71 -0.32
C VAL A 237 -3.49 9.65 -0.84
N HIS A 238 -2.69 9.22 -1.82
CA HIS A 238 -1.73 10.08 -2.49
C HIS A 238 -2.41 11.33 -3.08
N TYR A 239 -3.48 11.11 -3.85
CA TYR A 239 -4.25 12.19 -4.46
C TYR A 239 -4.91 13.11 -3.44
N SER A 240 -5.45 12.54 -2.35
CA SER A 240 -6.16 13.31 -1.33
C SER A 240 -5.24 14.27 -0.57
N TYR A 241 -4.01 13.85 -0.27
CA TYR A 241 -2.99 14.72 0.33
C TYR A 241 -2.32 15.66 -0.67
N GLY A 242 -2.49 15.43 -1.98
CA GLY A 242 -1.88 16.22 -3.04
C GLY A 242 -0.36 16.17 -3.00
N TYR A 243 0.23 15.02 -2.68
CA TYR A 243 1.69 14.85 -2.73
C TYR A 243 2.20 14.89 -4.17
N ASP A 244 3.47 15.24 -4.36
CA ASP A 244 3.99 15.57 -5.69
C ASP A 244 4.26 14.32 -6.54
N LEU A 245 4.67 13.21 -5.90
CA LEU A 245 5.04 11.95 -6.53
C LEU A 245 4.57 10.76 -5.68
N LEU A 246 4.25 9.64 -6.35
CA LEU A 246 4.01 8.34 -5.74
C LEU A 246 5.17 7.42 -6.10
N CYS A 247 5.96 7.02 -5.10
CA CYS A 247 7.12 6.17 -5.27
C CYS A 247 6.72 4.69 -5.15
N THR A 248 6.76 3.97 -6.28
CA THR A 248 6.54 2.52 -6.34
C THR A 248 7.48 1.88 -7.36
N ASP A 249 8.01 0.71 -7.03
CA ASP A 249 8.75 -0.13 -7.97
C ASP A 249 7.83 -1.19 -8.64
N ASP A 250 6.54 -1.22 -8.27
CA ASP A 250 5.52 -2.00 -8.97
C ASP A 250 5.01 -1.19 -10.15
N GLN A 251 5.52 -1.50 -11.34
CA GLN A 251 5.11 -0.82 -12.58
C GLN A 251 3.82 -1.41 -13.16
N GLY A 252 3.13 -2.29 -12.43
CA GLY A 252 2.06 -3.11 -12.97
C GLY A 252 2.60 -4.08 -14.03
N LYS A 253 1.94 -5.22 -14.21
CA LYS A 253 2.13 -5.98 -15.45
C LYS A 253 1.20 -5.37 -16.50
N LEU A 254 1.52 -5.49 -17.79
CA LEU A 254 0.66 -5.07 -18.90
C LEU A 254 -0.80 -5.57 -18.80
N VAL A 255 -1.08 -6.57 -17.95
CA VAL A 255 -2.39 -7.22 -17.74
C VAL A 255 -2.84 -7.17 -16.26
N SER A 256 -2.25 -6.35 -15.39
CA SER A 256 -2.74 -6.21 -14.01
C SER A 256 -3.89 -5.21 -13.94
N ASN A 257 -4.95 -5.57 -13.21
CA ASN A 257 -6.05 -4.68 -12.86
C ASN A 257 -5.67 -3.71 -11.71
N SER A 258 -4.38 -3.46 -11.52
CA SER A 258 -3.89 -2.49 -10.52
C SER A 258 -4.16 -1.08 -11.03
N ILE A 259 -4.33 -0.11 -10.12
CA ILE A 259 -4.51 1.31 -10.45
C ILE A 259 -3.31 1.88 -11.22
N PHE A 260 -2.14 1.24 -11.09
CA PHE A 260 -0.92 1.55 -11.83
C PHE A 260 -0.82 0.82 -13.17
N GLY A 261 -1.76 -0.08 -13.48
CA GLY A 261 -1.82 -0.81 -14.75
C GLY A 261 -2.29 0.05 -15.91
N ALA A 262 -1.96 -0.37 -17.13
CA ALA A 262 -2.24 0.38 -18.36
C ALA A 262 -3.72 0.78 -18.54
N GLN A 263 -4.66 -0.02 -18.01
CA GLN A 263 -6.09 0.25 -18.06
C GLN A 263 -6.49 1.54 -17.34
N HIS A 264 -5.89 1.81 -16.16
CA HIS A 264 -6.28 2.93 -15.30
C HIS A 264 -5.23 4.05 -15.26
N ALA A 265 -4.00 3.78 -15.69
CA ALA A 265 -2.89 4.72 -15.64
C ALA A 265 -3.16 6.03 -16.40
N THR A 266 -3.86 5.96 -17.55
CA THR A 266 -4.22 7.13 -18.35
C THR A 266 -5.11 8.09 -17.56
N ASP A 267 -6.16 7.58 -16.91
CA ASP A 267 -7.08 8.41 -16.12
C ASP A 267 -6.45 8.83 -14.79
N ALA A 268 -5.70 7.95 -14.13
CA ALA A 268 -4.97 8.27 -12.92
C ALA A 268 -4.00 9.45 -13.15
N GLN A 269 -3.29 9.47 -14.28
CA GLN A 269 -2.40 10.56 -14.63
C GLN A 269 -3.14 11.76 -15.22
N GLY A 270 -4.11 11.56 -16.10
CA GLY A 270 -4.79 12.62 -16.86
C GLY A 270 -5.83 13.38 -16.03
N VAL A 271 -6.62 12.68 -15.22
CA VAL A 271 -7.69 13.26 -14.41
C VAL A 271 -7.19 13.64 -13.02
N PHE A 272 -6.38 12.77 -12.39
CA PHE A 272 -5.95 12.95 -10.99
C PHE A 272 -4.51 13.42 -10.84
N ALA A 273 -3.78 13.62 -11.94
CA ALA A 273 -2.37 14.03 -11.93
C ALA A 273 -1.47 13.12 -11.06
N LEU A 274 -1.84 11.84 -10.91
CA LEU A 274 -1.05 10.87 -10.16
C LEU A 274 0.23 10.57 -10.95
N ARG A 275 1.38 10.86 -10.35
CA ARG A 275 2.70 10.69 -10.97
C ARG A 275 3.49 9.62 -10.23
N SER A 276 3.52 8.41 -10.79
CA SER A 276 4.36 7.33 -10.29
C SER A 276 5.84 7.56 -10.65
N ILE A 277 6.74 7.16 -9.75
CA ILE A 277 8.19 7.22 -9.94
C ILE A 277 8.84 6.00 -9.28
N THR A 278 9.88 5.42 -9.91
CA THR A 278 10.67 4.37 -9.26
C THR A 278 11.61 4.95 -8.21
N VAL A 279 12.12 4.11 -7.31
CA VAL A 279 13.15 4.58 -6.33
C VAL A 279 14.38 5.14 -7.05
N MET A 280 14.80 4.49 -8.13
CA MET A 280 15.99 4.89 -8.89
C MET A 280 15.80 6.27 -9.53
N ASP A 281 14.64 6.51 -10.13
CA ASP A 281 14.31 7.79 -10.75
C ASP A 281 14.12 8.89 -9.71
N LEU A 282 13.53 8.56 -8.55
CA LEU A 282 13.46 9.49 -7.43
C LEU A 282 14.85 9.87 -6.93
N ALA A 283 15.76 8.91 -6.81
CA ALA A 283 17.14 9.18 -6.42
C ALA A 283 17.86 10.07 -7.44
N ALA A 284 17.67 9.83 -8.73
CA ALA A 284 18.21 10.68 -9.80
C ALA A 284 17.62 12.10 -9.77
N LEU A 285 16.32 12.23 -9.52
CA LEU A 285 15.64 13.52 -9.38
C LEU A 285 16.18 14.28 -8.16
N CYS A 286 16.27 13.62 -7.01
CA CYS A 286 16.84 14.18 -5.80
C CYS A 286 18.33 14.53 -5.97
N TRP A 287 19.10 13.76 -6.74
CA TRP A 287 20.49 14.07 -7.05
C TRP A 287 20.58 15.39 -7.80
N LYS A 288 19.83 15.54 -8.89
CA LYS A 288 19.79 16.78 -9.68
C LYS A 288 19.32 17.96 -8.82
N ARG A 289 18.31 17.74 -7.96
CA ARG A 289 17.69 18.78 -7.15
C ARG A 289 18.43 19.11 -5.86
N PHE A 290 19.20 18.23 -5.24
CA PHE A 290 19.78 18.50 -3.91
C PHE A 290 21.28 18.22 -3.83
N TRP A 291 21.87 17.78 -4.95
CA TRP A 291 23.25 17.34 -5.09
C TRP A 291 23.55 16.12 -4.21
N PHE A 292 24.47 15.29 -4.68
CA PHE A 292 25.00 14.24 -3.84
C PHE A 292 25.97 14.84 -2.83
N PRO A 293 25.97 14.34 -1.58
CA PRO A 293 27.07 14.61 -0.68
C PRO A 293 28.28 13.82 -1.18
N LEU A 294 28.94 14.29 -2.23
CA LEU A 294 30.37 14.04 -2.33
C LEU A 294 30.95 14.78 -1.14
N CYS A 295 31.49 14.04 -0.17
CA CYS A 295 32.32 14.64 0.84
C CYS A 295 33.28 15.60 0.12
N ARG A 296 33.26 16.88 0.50
CA ARG A 296 34.51 17.63 0.49
C ARG A 296 35.39 16.87 1.46
N TRP A 297 36.12 15.87 0.96
CA TRP A 297 37.32 15.43 1.62
C TRP A 297 38.12 16.71 1.79
N GLY A 298 38.28 17.14 3.05
CA GLY A 298 39.16 18.25 3.35
C GLY A 298 40.47 17.93 2.65
N THR A 299 40.85 18.80 1.72
CA THR A 299 42.25 18.95 1.36
C THR A 299 43.05 19.14 2.66
N PRO A 300 44.21 18.49 2.78
CA PRO A 300 44.94 18.30 4.04
C PRO A 300 45.17 19.59 4.84
#